data_AF-A0AA87U619-F1
#
_entry.id   AF-A0AA87U619-F1
#
_cell.length_a   1.000
_cell.length_b   1.000
_cell.length_c   1.000
_cell.angle_alpha   90.00
_cell.angle_beta   90.00
_cell.angle_gamma   90.00
#
_symmetry.space_group_name_H-M   'P 1'
#
loop_
_entity.id
_entity.type
_entity.pdbx_description
1 polymer ?
#
loop_
_entity_poly.entity_id
_entity_poly.type
_entity_poly.pdbx_seq_one_letter_code
_entity_poly.pdbx_strand_id
1 'polypeptide(L)'
;MSQEALAKCLGVTFQQVQKYEIGANRVSASKLFEIATALQRPVSYFFEGFANAAERDPTDVERESVTVIQYTAEGRRLAKAFVAAMPDVRKAVVGLLESMK
;
A
#
# COMPACT_ATOMS: atom_id res chain seq x y z
N MET A 1 -24.50 -2.98 5.29
CA MET A 1 -24.80 -1.84 6.18
C MET A 1 -25.51 -0.77 5.37
N SER A 2 -26.58 -0.15 5.87
CA SER A 2 -27.24 0.97 5.18
C SER A 2 -26.51 2.30 5.47
N GLN A 3 -26.73 3.31 4.64
CA GLN A 3 -26.18 4.66 4.83
C GLN A 3 -26.65 5.31 6.15
N GLU A 4 -27.90 5.09 6.55
CA GLU A 4 -28.44 5.60 7.82
C GLU A 4 -27.77 4.94 9.03
N ALA A 5 -27.51 3.63 8.93
CA ALA A 5 -26.76 2.90 9.95
C ALA A 5 -25.31 3.41 10.04
N LEU A 6 -24.65 3.65 8.90
CA LEU A 6 -23.32 4.24 8.86
C LEU A 6 -23.31 5.65 9.46
N ALA A 7 -24.28 6.50 9.11
CA ALA A 7 -24.40 7.85 9.66
C ALA A 7 -24.51 7.83 11.19
N LYS A 8 -25.32 6.91 11.73
CA LYS A 8 -25.46 6.69 13.18
C LYS A 8 -24.15 6.24 13.83
N CYS A 9 -23.42 5.30 13.21
CA CYS A 9 -22.11 4.86 13.69
C CYS A 9 -21.07 6.00 13.72
N LEU A 10 -21.11 6.90 12.73
CA LEU A 10 -20.17 8.02 12.61
C LEU A 10 -20.57 9.26 13.43
N GLY A 11 -21.77 9.27 14.03
CA GLY A 11 -22.32 10.44 14.70
C GLY A 11 -22.55 11.63 13.76
N VAL A 12 -22.89 11.37 12.49
CA VAL A 12 -23.17 12.41 11.48
C VAL A 12 -24.58 12.25 10.91
N THR A 13 -25.06 13.25 10.16
CA THR A 13 -26.36 13.17 9.51
C THR A 13 -26.32 12.24 8.30
N PHE A 14 -27.46 11.67 7.93
CA PHE A 14 -27.60 10.88 6.70
C PHE A 14 -27.14 11.65 5.46
N GLN A 15 -27.54 12.92 5.35
CA GLN A 15 -27.12 13.83 4.29
C GLN A 15 -25.60 14.02 4.25
N GLN A 16 -24.92 13.99 5.40
CA GLN A 16 -23.46 14.10 5.44
C GLN A 16 -22.79 12.86 4.83
N VAL A 17 -23.31 11.66 5.09
CA VAL A 17 -22.83 10.44 4.43
C VAL A 17 -23.01 10.54 2.91
N GLN A 18 -24.18 11.00 2.44
CA GLN A 18 -24.39 11.23 1.01
C GLN A 18 -23.38 12.24 0.44
N LYS A 19 -23.09 13.33 1.15
CA LYS A 19 -22.07 14.31 0.73
C LYS A 19 -20.66 13.74 0.67
N TYR A 20 -20.33 12.76 1.53
CA TYR A 20 -19.07 12.04 1.45
C TYR A 20 -19.02 11.13 0.22
N GLU A 21 -20.09 10.39 -0.05
CA GLU A 21 -20.15 9.46 -1.18
C GLU A 21 -20.03 10.17 -2.53
N ILE A 22 -20.69 11.31 -2.70
CA ILE A 22 -20.60 12.09 -3.95
C ILE A 22 -19.38 13.02 -4.01
N GLY A 23 -18.53 13.01 -2.97
CA GLY A 23 -17.32 13.85 -2.90
C GLY A 23 -17.58 15.35 -2.74
N ALA A 24 -18.82 15.77 -2.46
CA ALA A 24 -19.15 17.18 -2.21
C ALA A 24 -18.46 17.70 -0.94
N ASN A 25 -18.27 16.84 0.06
CA ASN A 25 -17.52 17.13 1.27
C ASN A 25 -16.29 16.26 1.39
N ARG A 26 -15.15 16.85 1.80
CA ARG A 26 -13.94 16.10 2.14
C ARG A 26 -14.16 15.29 3.41
N VAL A 27 -13.59 14.09 3.44
CA VAL A 27 -13.55 13.23 4.62
C VAL A 27 -12.22 13.48 5.34
N SER A 28 -12.26 13.77 6.64
CA SER A 28 -11.02 13.87 7.44
C SER A 28 -10.42 12.48 7.67
N ALA A 29 -9.12 12.39 7.93
CA ALA A 29 -8.46 11.10 8.19
C ALA A 29 -9.12 10.32 9.35
N SER A 30 -9.52 11.03 10.42
CA SER A 30 -10.24 10.43 11.54
C SER A 30 -11.59 9.83 11.11
N LYS A 31 -12.39 10.56 10.32
CA LYS A 31 -13.67 10.04 9.81
C LYS A 31 -13.47 8.88 8.83
N LEU A 32 -12.43 8.93 8.00
CA LEU A 32 -12.10 7.83 7.10
C LEU A 32 -11.76 6.54 7.89
N PHE A 33 -11.03 6.67 9.00
CA PHE A 33 -10.73 5.55 9.89
C PHE A 33 -11.98 4.97 10.55
N GLU A 34 -12.89 5.82 11.04
CA GLU A 34 -14.17 5.37 11.59
C GLU A 34 -15.04 4.67 10.54
N ILE A 35 -15.09 5.20 9.31
CA ILE A 35 -15.80 4.59 8.17
C ILE A 35 -15.24 3.20 7.87
N ALA A 36 -13.91 3.08 7.78
CA ALA A 36 -13.23 1.81 7.53
C ALA A 36 -13.54 0.77 8.63
N THR A 37 -13.51 1.20 9.89
CA THR A 37 -13.83 0.38 11.05
C THR A 37 -15.29 -0.10 10.99
N ALA A 38 -16.24 0.81 10.73
CA ALA A 38 -17.66 0.47 10.63
C ALA A 38 -17.95 -0.51 9.48
N LEU A 39 -17.20 -0.41 8.38
CA LEU A 39 -17.30 -1.29 7.22
C LEU A 39 -16.45 -2.56 7.33
N GLN A 40 -15.70 -2.74 8.43
CA GLN A 40 -14.80 -3.87 8.67
C GLN A 40 -13.78 -4.05 7.53
N ARG A 41 -13.24 -2.95 7.02
CA ARG A 41 -12.20 -2.92 5.99
C ARG A 41 -10.97 -2.19 6.51
N PRO A 42 -9.76 -2.54 6.04
CA PRO A 42 -8.59 -1.70 6.28
C PRO A 42 -8.77 -0.34 5.60
N VAL A 43 -8.20 0.74 6.15
CA VAL A 43 -8.28 2.10 5.56
C VAL A 43 -7.74 2.12 4.12
N SER A 44 -6.77 1.26 3.80
CA SER A 44 -6.21 1.11 2.45
C SER A 44 -7.26 0.75 1.39
N TYR A 45 -8.36 0.12 1.76
CA TYR A 45 -9.46 -0.25 0.86
C TYR A 45 -9.99 0.95 0.06
N PHE A 46 -10.09 2.13 0.68
CA PHE A 46 -10.58 3.34 0.02
C PHE A 46 -9.60 3.94 -0.99
N PHE A 47 -8.36 3.44 -1.02
CA PHE A 47 -7.30 3.86 -1.92
C PHE A 47 -6.94 2.78 -2.95
N GLU A 48 -7.62 1.63 -2.94
CA GLU A 48 -7.46 0.60 -3.96
C GLU A 48 -7.80 1.18 -5.33
N GLY A 49 -6.92 0.95 -6.32
CA GLY A 49 -7.04 1.53 -7.66
C GLY A 49 -6.46 2.95 -7.80
N PHE A 50 -6.28 3.72 -6.71
CA PHE A 50 -5.54 4.99 -6.75
C PHE A 50 -4.02 4.79 -6.80
N ALA A 51 -3.52 3.65 -6.32
CA ALA A 51 -2.11 3.27 -6.43
C ALA A 51 -1.61 3.14 -7.88
N ASN A 52 -2.51 3.01 -8.86
CA ASN A 52 -2.17 3.02 -10.29
C ASN A 52 -2.26 4.43 -10.92
N ALA A 53 -2.92 5.38 -10.25
CA ALA A 53 -3.25 6.71 -10.78
C ALA A 53 -2.37 7.82 -10.21
N ALA A 54 -1.88 7.65 -8.97
CA ALA A 54 -0.70 8.37 -8.52
C ALA A 54 0.49 7.69 -9.19
N GLU A 55 1.22 8.44 -10.01
CA GLU A 55 2.50 8.05 -10.61
C GLU A 55 3.27 7.12 -9.67
N ARG A 56 3.65 5.92 -10.16
CA ARG A 56 4.52 4.97 -9.46
C ARG A 56 5.60 5.76 -8.72
N ASP A 57 5.48 5.82 -7.40
CA ASP A 57 6.55 6.30 -6.55
C ASP A 57 7.76 5.41 -6.87
N PRO A 58 8.95 5.95 -7.17
CA PRO A 58 10.15 5.14 -7.38
C PRO A 58 10.36 4.11 -6.25
N THR A 59 9.90 4.43 -5.03
CA THR A 59 9.93 3.53 -3.88
C THR A 59 8.95 2.36 -3.97
N ASP A 60 7.86 2.45 -4.74
CA ASP A 60 6.92 1.35 -4.95
C ASP A 60 7.47 0.32 -5.95
N VAL A 61 8.25 0.73 -6.96
CA VAL A 61 9.00 -0.20 -7.83
C VAL A 61 10.08 -0.93 -7.03
N GLU A 62 10.74 -0.23 -6.11
CA GLU A 62 11.73 -0.81 -5.20
C GLU A 62 11.09 -1.78 -4.21
N ARG A 63 9.91 -1.46 -3.67
CA ARG A 63 9.09 -2.37 -2.83
C ARG A 63 8.59 -3.59 -3.58
N GLU A 64 8.14 -3.44 -4.83
CA GLU A 64 7.69 -4.55 -5.68
C GLU A 64 8.86 -5.50 -6.00
N SER A 65 10.04 -4.94 -6.27
CA SER A 65 11.28 -5.71 -6.48
C SER A 65 11.72 -6.47 -5.22
N VAL A 66 11.63 -5.83 -4.05
CA VAL A 66 11.90 -6.47 -2.74
C VAL A 66 10.86 -7.54 -2.41
N THR A 67 9.60 -7.35 -2.80
CA THR A 67 8.51 -8.32 -2.64
C THR A 67 8.84 -9.60 -3.41
N VAL A 68 9.25 -9.52 -4.69
CA VAL A 68 9.65 -10.69 -5.48
C VAL A 68 10.83 -11.46 -4.85
N ILE A 69 11.81 -10.74 -4.31
CA ILE A 69 12.94 -11.36 -3.60
C ILE A 69 12.48 -12.13 -2.35
N GLN A 70 11.49 -11.61 -1.61
CA GLN A 70 10.98 -12.26 -0.41
C GLN A 70 10.16 -13.53 -0.70
N TYR A 71 9.38 -13.54 -1.78
CA TYR A 71 8.48 -14.67 -2.09
C TYR A 71 9.14 -15.79 -2.90
N THR A 72 10.27 -15.56 -3.57
CA THR A 72 11.01 -16.60 -4.32
C THR A 72 12.06 -17.34 -3.46
N ALA A 73 12.29 -18.62 -3.75
CA ALA A 73 13.32 -19.40 -3.04
C ALA A 73 14.73 -18.87 -3.39
N GLU A 74 14.94 -18.51 -4.65
CA GLU A 74 16.15 -17.91 -5.21
C GLU A 74 16.41 -16.54 -4.59
N GLY A 75 15.38 -15.69 -4.49
CA GLY A 75 15.48 -14.36 -3.87
C GLY A 75 15.87 -14.45 -2.40
N ARG A 76 15.23 -15.32 -1.62
CA ARG A 76 15.60 -15.53 -0.20
C ARG A 76 17.03 -16.07 -0.05
N ARG A 77 17.44 -17.00 -0.92
CA ARG A 77 18.80 -17.55 -0.91
C ARG A 77 19.83 -16.48 -1.25
N LEU A 78 19.56 -15.65 -2.26
CA LEU A 78 20.39 -14.52 -2.65
C LEU A 78 20.51 -13.51 -1.52
N ALA A 79 19.38 -13.11 -0.90
CA ALA A 79 19.37 -12.16 0.21
C ALA A 79 20.23 -12.64 1.39
N LYS A 80 20.08 -13.92 1.79
CA LYS A 80 20.88 -14.52 2.87
C LYS A 80 22.38 -14.54 2.53
N ALA A 81 22.74 -14.93 1.31
CA ALA A 81 24.13 -14.96 0.86
C ALA A 81 24.74 -13.55 0.73
N PHE A 82 23.95 -12.58 0.26
CA PHE A 82 24.39 -11.21 0.04
C PHE A 82 24.69 -10.49 1.35
N VAL A 83 23.86 -10.67 2.39
CA VAL A 83 24.11 -10.10 3.73
C VAL A 83 25.38 -10.67 4.36
N ALA A 84 25.69 -11.95 4.11
CA ALA A 84 26.89 -12.60 4.61
C ALA A 84 28.18 -12.25 3.81
N ALA A 85 28.04 -11.64 2.64
CA ALA A 85 29.16 -11.38 1.74
C ALA A 85 29.94 -10.10 2.09
N MET A 86 31.25 -10.14 1.84
CA MET A 86 32.13 -8.98 1.98
C MET A 86 31.70 -7.83 1.03
N PRO A 87 31.99 -6.55 1.38
CA PRO A 87 31.59 -5.40 0.58
C PRO A 87 31.97 -5.48 -0.91
N ASP A 88 33.17 -5.97 -1.22
CA ASP A 88 33.65 -6.05 -2.61
C ASP A 88 32.94 -7.16 -3.40
N VAL A 89 32.59 -8.27 -2.74
CA VAL A 89 31.79 -9.34 -3.33
C VAL A 89 30.37 -8.84 -3.62
N ARG A 90 29.77 -8.07 -2.70
CA ARG A 90 28.46 -7.45 -2.94
C ARG A 90 28.48 -6.55 -4.17
N LYS A 91 29.50 -5.69 -4.31
CA LYS A 91 29.68 -4.82 -5.49
C LYS A 91 29.83 -5.62 -6.77
N ALA A 92 30.64 -6.68 -6.76
CA ALA A 92 30.84 -7.54 -7.93
C ALA A 92 29.55 -8.27 -8.35
N VAL A 93 28.77 -8.78 -7.39
CA VAL A 93 27.48 -9.43 -7.66
C VAL A 93 26.48 -8.44 -8.26
N VAL A 94 26.37 -7.22 -7.72
CA VAL A 94 25.50 -6.19 -8.28
C VAL A 94 25.92 -5.84 -9.72
N GLY A 95 27.21 -5.57 -9.94
CA GLY A 95 27.72 -5.25 -11.28
C GLY A 95 27.51 -6.37 -12.29
N LEU A 96 27.64 -7.64 -11.89
CA LEU A 96 27.32 -8.78 -12.74
C LEU A 96 25.83 -8.79 -13.13
N LEU A 97 24.93 -8.65 -12.17
CA LEU A 97 23.48 -8.64 -12.42
C LEU A 97 23.03 -7.47 -13.30
N GLU A 98 23.67 -6.31 -13.15
CA GLU A 98 23.42 -5.14 -14.00
C GLU A 98 23.93 -5.35 -15.43
N SER A 99 25.04 -6.05 -15.62
CA SER A 99 25.60 -6.36 -16.95
C SER A 99 24.81 -7.40 -17.74
N MET A 100 23.90 -8.12 -17.09
CA MET A 100 23.07 -9.17 -17.70
C MET A 100 21.68 -8.68 -18.12
N LYS A 101 21.40 -7.38 -18.00
CA LYS A 101 20.15 -6.74 -18.46
C LYS A 101 20.27 -6.24 -19.89
#